data_AF-A0A5E6N2M1-F1
#
_entry.id   AF-A0A5E6N2M1-F1
#
_cell.length_a   1.000
_cell.length_b   1.000
_cell.length_c   1.000
_cell.angle_alpha   90.00
_cell.angle_beta   90.00
_cell.angle_gamma   90.00
#
_symmetry.space_group_name_H-M   'P 1'
#
loop_
_entity.id
_entity.type
_entity.pdbx_description
1 polymer ?
#
loop_
_entity_poly.entity_id
_entity_poly.type
_entity_poly.pdbx_seq_one_letter_code
_entity_poly.pdbx_strand_id
1 'polypeptide(L)'
;MPKRIQLPDDFYKHDFKQLAKIEKHPRTRIRFIGLSHIQNGKSYEQVAQYLLQSLSAVKQWVRHYKDEGIDGLKEKQRSGRPSKARNQNHTKLLQSILAMQNNKNGGRVRLKDIQNMLAKDFNIHYQRDLCINRNNHQKPTFHPLGNFLNPALALLGQGLKKSPIGQNWILLIIPIYAKVSQNINGVHYLLTKLGLSWISARSKHPKQDKEAQALYKKLQTKGNRCLTYGHRLK
;
A
#
# COMPACT_ATOMS: atom_id res chain seq x y z
N MET A 1 -11.14 -53.22 -2.06
CA MET A 1 -9.83 -52.56 -1.86
C MET A 1 -9.99 -51.07 -2.11
N PRO A 2 -9.53 -50.18 -1.20
CA PRO A 2 -9.53 -48.74 -1.48
C PRO A 2 -8.67 -48.45 -2.72
N LYS A 3 -9.13 -47.54 -3.57
CA LYS A 3 -8.42 -47.19 -4.81
C LYS A 3 -7.04 -46.64 -4.47
N ARG A 4 -5.98 -47.26 -5.00
CA ARG A 4 -4.60 -46.81 -4.80
C ARG A 4 -4.47 -45.37 -5.30
N ILE A 5 -3.92 -44.49 -4.48
CA ILE A 5 -3.71 -43.10 -4.84
C ILE A 5 -2.62 -43.07 -5.93
N GLN A 6 -2.94 -42.53 -7.10
CA GLN A 6 -1.94 -42.28 -8.14
C GLN A 6 -1.19 -40.99 -7.78
N LEU A 7 0.08 -41.11 -7.43
CA LEU A 7 1.00 -40.01 -7.13
C LEU A 7 2.04 -39.94 -8.26
N PRO A 8 2.52 -38.75 -8.65
CA PRO A 8 3.58 -38.66 -9.65
C PRO A 8 4.93 -39.09 -9.05
N ASP A 9 5.88 -39.48 -9.92
CA ASP A 9 7.19 -40.01 -9.50
C ASP A 9 8.03 -38.99 -8.71
N ASP A 10 7.84 -37.70 -8.97
CA ASP A 10 8.52 -36.62 -8.25
C ASP A 10 8.04 -36.41 -6.81
N PHE A 11 6.89 -37.00 -6.45
CA PHE A 11 6.29 -36.88 -5.13
C PHE A 11 7.20 -37.39 -4.01
N TYR A 12 8.00 -38.42 -4.30
CA TYR A 12 8.94 -39.02 -3.35
C TYR A 12 10.31 -38.35 -3.34
N LYS A 13 10.59 -37.39 -4.25
CA LYS A 13 11.85 -36.64 -4.26
C LYS A 13 11.97 -35.65 -3.10
N HIS A 14 10.85 -35.28 -2.49
CA HIS A 14 10.79 -34.22 -1.48
C HIS A 14 10.56 -34.80 -0.09
N ASP A 15 11.34 -34.36 0.90
CA ASP A 15 11.08 -34.68 2.30
C ASP A 15 10.10 -33.66 2.91
N PHE A 16 8.80 -33.93 2.81
CA PHE A 16 7.76 -33.05 3.36
C PHE A 16 7.83 -32.93 4.89
N LYS A 17 8.40 -33.93 5.59
CA LYS A 17 8.56 -33.88 7.05
C LYS A 17 9.60 -32.82 7.43
N GLN A 18 10.70 -32.73 6.71
CA GLN A 18 11.71 -31.68 6.92
C GLN A 18 11.19 -30.31 6.48
N LEU A 19 10.50 -30.24 5.34
CA LEU A 19 9.86 -28.99 4.89
C LEU A 19 8.87 -28.43 5.92
N ALA A 20 8.07 -29.29 6.57
CA ALA A 20 7.15 -28.87 7.62
C ALA A 20 7.86 -28.27 8.86
N LYS A 21 9.05 -28.78 9.23
CA LYS A 21 9.81 -28.28 10.37
C LYS A 21 10.34 -26.87 10.14
N ILE A 22 10.81 -26.57 8.92
CA ILE A 22 11.40 -25.27 8.56
C ILE A 22 10.35 -24.23 8.15
N GLU A 23 9.19 -24.67 7.65
CA GLU A 23 8.14 -23.80 7.12
C GLU A 23 7.55 -22.91 8.21
N LYS A 24 7.52 -21.59 7.99
CA LYS A 24 6.97 -20.61 8.95
C LYS A 24 5.46 -20.45 8.82
N HIS A 25 4.93 -20.59 7.61
CA HIS A 25 3.53 -20.31 7.34
C HIS A 25 2.64 -21.52 7.73
N PRO A 26 1.69 -21.36 8.66
CA PRO A 26 0.96 -22.50 9.26
C PRO A 26 0.12 -23.29 8.24
N ARG A 27 -0.49 -22.61 7.25
CA ARG A 27 -1.27 -23.30 6.19
C ARG A 27 -0.39 -24.06 5.20
N THR A 28 0.85 -23.61 5.00
CA THR A 28 1.80 -24.35 4.16
C THR A 28 2.33 -25.55 4.94
N ARG A 29 2.63 -25.34 6.23
CA ARG A 29 3.08 -26.38 7.15
C ARG A 29 2.09 -27.55 7.25
N ILE A 30 0.79 -27.29 7.44
CA ILE A 30 -0.21 -28.37 7.53
C ILE A 30 -0.32 -29.17 6.23
N ARG A 31 -0.14 -28.53 5.07
CA ARG A 31 -0.11 -29.22 3.77
C ARG A 31 1.07 -30.16 3.68
N PHE A 32 2.27 -29.71 4.07
CA PHE A 32 3.45 -30.58 4.12
C PHE A 32 3.27 -31.76 5.07
N ILE A 33 2.71 -31.56 6.27
CA ILE A 33 2.39 -32.66 7.19
C ILE A 33 1.42 -33.65 6.53
N GLY A 34 0.37 -33.16 5.87
CA GLY A 34 -0.59 -33.99 5.15
C GLY A 34 0.06 -34.83 4.05
N LEU A 35 0.91 -34.22 3.22
CA LEU A 35 1.62 -34.94 2.15
C LEU A 35 2.65 -35.94 2.72
N SER A 36 3.29 -35.66 3.85
CA SER A 36 4.17 -36.61 4.53
C SER A 36 3.41 -37.87 5.00
N HIS A 37 2.19 -37.73 5.51
CA HIS A 37 1.36 -38.89 5.82
C HIS A 37 0.97 -39.69 4.56
N ILE A 38 0.71 -39.02 3.45
CA ILE A 38 0.42 -39.67 2.16
C ILE A 38 1.65 -40.44 1.65
N GLN A 39 2.85 -39.88 1.76
CA GLN A 39 4.11 -40.58 1.47
C GLN A 39 4.25 -41.87 2.29
N ASN A 40 3.81 -41.82 3.57
CA ASN A 40 3.77 -42.96 4.48
C ASN A 40 2.58 -43.91 4.26
N GLY A 41 1.89 -43.82 3.10
CA GLY A 41 0.83 -44.74 2.69
C GLY A 41 -0.54 -44.49 3.32
N LYS A 42 -0.75 -43.36 4.01
CA LYS A 42 -2.06 -43.01 4.56
C LYS A 42 -3.03 -42.58 3.46
N SER A 43 -4.30 -42.98 3.59
CA SER A 43 -5.35 -42.56 2.66
C SER A 43 -5.74 -41.10 2.88
N TYR A 44 -6.41 -40.48 1.91
CA TYR A 44 -6.89 -39.10 2.07
C TYR A 44 -7.87 -38.93 3.23
N GLU A 45 -8.69 -39.95 3.48
CA GLU A 45 -9.64 -40.00 4.59
C GLU A 45 -8.92 -40.01 5.94
N GLN A 46 -7.88 -40.85 6.08
CA GLN A 46 -7.06 -40.91 7.28
C GLN A 46 -6.36 -39.58 7.54
N VAL A 47 -5.78 -38.97 6.50
CA VAL A 47 -5.10 -37.67 6.62
C VAL A 47 -6.07 -36.55 6.99
N ALA A 48 -7.25 -36.54 6.37
CA ALA A 48 -8.31 -35.59 6.71
C ALA A 48 -8.71 -35.70 8.19
N GLN A 49 -8.87 -36.93 8.69
CA GLN A 49 -9.18 -37.20 10.09
C GLN A 49 -8.05 -36.76 11.04
N TYR A 50 -6.79 -37.11 10.73
CA TYR A 50 -5.64 -36.76 11.58
C TYR A 50 -5.41 -35.25 11.68
N LEU A 51 -5.65 -34.51 10.60
CA LEU A 51 -5.40 -33.06 10.52
C LEU A 51 -6.64 -32.21 10.77
N LEU A 52 -7.79 -32.83 11.08
CA LEU A 52 -9.08 -32.16 11.24
C LEU A 52 -9.40 -31.25 10.05
N GLN A 53 -9.15 -31.74 8.83
CA GLN A 53 -9.41 -31.04 7.58
C GLN A 53 -10.49 -31.76 6.77
N SER A 54 -11.10 -31.06 5.81
CA SER A 54 -12.02 -31.70 4.88
C SER A 54 -11.28 -32.62 3.90
N LEU A 55 -11.93 -33.70 3.49
CA LEU A 55 -11.41 -34.60 2.45
C LEU A 55 -11.12 -33.84 1.14
N SER A 56 -11.94 -32.83 0.81
CA SER A 56 -11.75 -31.97 -0.36
C SER A 56 -10.46 -31.15 -0.27
N ALA A 57 -10.09 -30.64 0.90
CA ALA A 57 -8.86 -29.89 1.09
C ALA A 57 -7.63 -30.77 0.84
N VAL A 58 -7.60 -31.97 1.41
CA VAL A 58 -6.48 -32.92 1.22
C VAL A 58 -6.34 -33.29 -0.26
N LYS A 59 -7.45 -33.62 -0.94
CA LYS A 59 -7.45 -33.86 -2.40
C LYS A 59 -6.93 -32.67 -3.19
N GLN A 60 -7.33 -31.46 -2.79
CA GLN A 60 -6.89 -30.23 -3.45
C GLN A 60 -5.39 -29.98 -3.27
N TRP A 61 -4.81 -30.30 -2.12
CA TRP A 61 -3.36 -30.16 -1.90
C TRP A 61 -2.56 -31.07 -2.83
N VAL A 62 -2.98 -32.34 -2.98
CA VAL A 62 -2.33 -33.27 -3.90
C VAL A 62 -2.48 -32.80 -5.34
N ARG A 63 -3.67 -32.29 -5.73
CA ARG A 63 -3.88 -31.72 -7.05
C ARG A 63 -2.94 -30.53 -7.31
N HIS A 64 -2.87 -29.57 -6.40
CA HIS A 64 -1.97 -28.42 -6.54
C HIS A 64 -0.51 -28.83 -6.62
N TYR A 65 -0.10 -29.88 -5.90
CA TYR A 65 1.23 -30.43 -6.04
C TYR A 65 1.46 -31.05 -7.42
N LYS A 66 0.49 -31.79 -7.97
CA LYS A 66 0.59 -32.33 -9.34
C LYS A 66 0.69 -31.23 -10.39
N ASP A 67 -0.04 -30.14 -10.19
CA ASP A 67 -0.13 -29.05 -11.17
C ASP A 67 1.07 -28.08 -11.09
N GLU A 68 1.59 -27.80 -9.89
CA GLU A 68 2.58 -26.73 -9.64
C GLU A 68 3.78 -27.17 -8.77
N GLY A 69 3.91 -28.46 -8.43
CA GLY A 69 4.97 -28.97 -7.55
C GLY A 69 4.89 -28.42 -6.13
N ILE A 70 6.05 -28.19 -5.49
CA ILE A 70 6.11 -27.62 -4.13
C ILE A 70 5.44 -26.24 -4.08
N ASP A 71 5.57 -25.43 -5.13
CA ASP A 71 5.05 -24.06 -5.12
C ASP A 71 3.53 -24.02 -5.03
N GLY A 72 2.83 -25.04 -5.55
CA GLY A 72 1.38 -25.21 -5.39
C GLY A 72 0.94 -25.40 -3.94
N LEU A 73 1.84 -25.82 -3.05
CA LEU A 73 1.55 -26.01 -1.63
C LEU A 73 1.74 -24.75 -0.81
N LYS A 74 2.47 -23.75 -1.32
CA LYS A 74 2.71 -22.49 -0.60
C LYS A 74 1.42 -21.66 -0.51
N GLU A 75 1.17 -20.99 0.61
CA GLU A 75 0.06 -20.05 0.70
C GLU A 75 0.31 -18.86 -0.23
N LYS A 76 -0.56 -18.72 -1.24
CA LYS A 76 -0.57 -17.56 -2.12
C LYS A 76 -1.11 -16.36 -1.36
N GLN A 77 -0.49 -15.20 -1.57
CA GLN A 77 -1.03 -13.94 -1.08
C GLN A 77 -2.45 -13.77 -1.61
N ARG A 78 -3.41 -13.57 -0.71
CA ARG A 78 -4.79 -13.31 -1.11
C ARG A 78 -4.81 -11.94 -1.77
N SER A 79 -5.02 -11.89 -3.08
CA SER A 79 -5.39 -10.63 -3.70
C SER A 79 -6.76 -10.25 -3.15
N GLY A 80 -6.86 -9.09 -2.50
CA GLY A 80 -8.15 -8.53 -2.10
C GLY A 80 -9.02 -8.23 -3.32
N ARG A 81 -10.16 -7.56 -3.10
CA ARG A 81 -11.04 -7.13 -4.19
C ARG A 81 -10.21 -6.34 -5.22
N PRO A 82 -10.25 -6.70 -6.52
CA PRO A 82 -9.50 -5.97 -7.52
C PRO A 82 -9.95 -4.51 -7.58
N SER A 83 -9.00 -3.60 -7.80
CA SER A 83 -9.31 -2.18 -8.02
C SER A 83 -10.21 -2.00 -9.25
N LYS A 84 -11.17 -1.08 -9.17
CA LYS A 84 -12.04 -0.74 -10.31
C LYS A 84 -11.25 -0.24 -11.54
N ALA A 85 -10.07 0.32 -11.34
CA ALA A 85 -9.19 0.78 -12.40
C ALA A 85 -8.14 -0.27 -12.84
N ARG A 86 -8.30 -1.56 -12.50
CA ARG A 86 -7.30 -2.60 -12.76
C ARG A 86 -6.89 -2.72 -14.24
N ASN A 87 -7.85 -2.55 -15.15
CA ASN A 87 -7.65 -2.75 -16.59
C ASN A 87 -7.33 -1.43 -17.33
N GLN A 88 -7.18 -0.32 -16.61
CA GLN A 88 -6.91 0.98 -17.23
C GLN A 88 -5.41 1.21 -17.40
N ASN A 89 -5.06 1.99 -18.44
CA ASN A 89 -3.70 2.47 -18.61
C ASN A 89 -3.37 3.50 -17.51
N HIS A 90 -2.56 3.07 -16.54
CA HIS A 90 -2.15 3.89 -15.39
C HIS A 90 -1.42 5.17 -15.82
N THR A 91 -0.62 5.15 -16.89
CA THR A 91 0.09 6.33 -17.40
C THR A 91 -0.89 7.37 -17.92
N LYS A 92 -1.89 6.94 -18.67
CA LYS A 92 -2.96 7.81 -19.18
C LYS A 92 -3.75 8.44 -18.02
N LEU A 93 -4.11 7.64 -17.02
CA LEU A 93 -4.79 8.13 -15.81
C LEU A 93 -3.96 9.19 -15.07
N LEU A 94 -2.67 8.95 -14.88
CA LEU A 94 -1.76 9.89 -14.24
C LEU A 94 -1.68 11.21 -15.04
N GLN A 95 -1.50 11.13 -16.36
CA GLN A 95 -1.44 12.30 -17.23
C GLN A 95 -2.74 13.12 -17.18
N SER A 96 -3.90 12.47 -17.22
CA SER A 96 -5.20 13.15 -17.08
C SER A 96 -5.34 13.89 -15.75
N ILE A 97 -4.90 13.30 -14.64
CA ILE A 97 -4.92 13.94 -13.32
C ILE A 97 -3.99 15.15 -13.27
N LEU A 98 -2.78 15.04 -13.83
CA LEU A 98 -1.81 16.15 -13.88
C LEU A 98 -2.30 17.29 -14.79
N ALA A 99 -2.87 16.96 -15.96
CA ALA A 99 -3.46 17.93 -16.87
C ALA A 99 -4.61 18.71 -16.20
N MET A 100 -5.46 18.01 -15.42
CA MET A 100 -6.53 18.65 -14.66
C MET A 100 -6.02 19.70 -13.66
N GLN A 101 -4.89 19.42 -12.99
CA GLN A 101 -4.28 20.39 -12.07
C GLN A 101 -3.66 21.59 -12.80
N ASN A 102 -3.11 21.38 -13.99
CA ASN A 102 -2.51 22.44 -14.80
C ASN A 102 -3.54 23.38 -15.42
N ASN A 103 -4.69 22.83 -15.84
CA ASN A 103 -5.77 23.58 -16.50
C ASN A 103 -6.66 24.36 -15.52
N LYS A 104 -6.47 24.19 -14.21
CA LYS A 104 -7.26 24.90 -13.19
C LYS A 104 -6.70 26.31 -12.98
N ASN A 105 -7.58 27.32 -13.02
CA ASN A 105 -7.24 28.73 -12.74
C ASN A 105 -7.10 29.00 -11.23
N GLY A 106 -6.17 28.29 -10.60
CA GLY A 106 -5.90 28.33 -9.17
C GLY A 106 -6.61 27.23 -8.37
N GLY A 107 -6.18 27.06 -7.13
CA GLY A 107 -6.68 26.02 -6.23
C GLY A 107 -6.09 24.63 -6.48
N ARG A 108 -6.67 23.63 -5.79
CA ARG A 108 -6.24 22.22 -5.84
C ARG A 108 -7.32 21.34 -6.49
N VAL A 109 -6.91 20.29 -7.21
CA VAL A 109 -7.77 19.18 -7.61
C VAL A 109 -8.28 18.43 -6.37
N ARG A 110 -9.60 18.33 -6.23
CA ARG A 110 -10.27 17.64 -5.12
C ARG A 110 -10.62 16.20 -5.49
N LEU A 111 -10.95 15.38 -4.49
CA LEU A 111 -11.32 13.99 -4.67
C LEU A 111 -12.54 13.84 -5.58
N LYS A 112 -13.51 14.75 -5.41
CA LYS A 112 -14.71 14.85 -6.26
C LYS A 112 -14.36 15.16 -7.72
N ASP A 113 -13.37 16.01 -7.97
CA ASP A 113 -12.93 16.36 -9.32
C ASP A 113 -12.34 15.12 -10.01
N ILE A 114 -11.53 14.34 -9.28
CA ILE A 114 -10.96 13.07 -9.75
C ILE A 114 -12.05 12.01 -9.97
N GLN A 115 -13.01 11.89 -9.05
CA GLN A 115 -14.15 10.97 -9.21
C GLN A 115 -14.97 11.30 -10.46
N ASN A 116 -15.25 12.58 -10.71
CA ASN A 116 -15.98 13.02 -11.89
C ASN A 116 -15.21 12.72 -13.18
N MET A 117 -13.90 12.99 -13.19
CA MET A 117 -13.04 12.66 -14.34
C MET A 117 -12.99 11.14 -14.58
N LEU A 118 -12.84 10.33 -13.53
CA LEU A 118 -12.85 8.87 -13.66
C LEU A 118 -14.18 8.34 -14.21
N ALA A 119 -15.30 8.91 -13.78
CA ALA A 119 -16.62 8.57 -14.28
C ALA A 119 -16.80 9.00 -15.74
N LYS A 120 -16.38 10.21 -16.10
CA LYS A 120 -16.57 10.79 -17.44
C LYS A 120 -15.63 10.18 -18.49
N ASP A 121 -14.34 10.09 -18.18
CA ASP A 121 -13.30 9.81 -19.17
C ASP A 121 -12.93 8.31 -19.21
N PHE A 122 -13.22 7.57 -18.14
CA PHE A 122 -12.85 6.15 -17.99
C PHE A 122 -14.03 5.24 -17.64
N ASN A 123 -15.25 5.77 -17.51
CA ASN A 123 -16.45 5.05 -17.07
C ASN A 123 -16.26 4.28 -15.74
N ILE A 124 -15.42 4.81 -14.85
CA ILE A 124 -15.17 4.22 -13.53
C ILE A 124 -15.93 4.98 -12.47
N HIS A 125 -16.94 4.31 -11.93
CA HIS A 125 -17.78 4.86 -10.87
C HIS A 125 -17.28 4.39 -9.51
N TYR A 126 -16.65 5.28 -8.75
CA TYR A 126 -16.41 5.08 -7.33
C TYR A 126 -17.63 5.55 -6.53
N GLN A 127 -17.97 4.82 -5.46
CA GLN A 127 -19.03 5.25 -4.56
C GLN A 127 -18.60 6.57 -3.92
N ARG A 128 -19.50 7.55 -3.87
CA ARG A 128 -19.30 8.74 -3.04
C ARG A 128 -19.52 8.27 -1.61
N ASP A 129 -18.45 8.03 -0.87
CA ASP A 129 -18.63 7.80 0.55
C ASP A 129 -19.12 9.10 1.18
N LEU A 130 -20.27 8.97 1.86
CA LEU A 130 -20.99 10.02 2.59
C LEU A 130 -20.20 10.59 3.78
N CYS A 131 -18.92 10.25 3.91
CA CYS A 131 -18.08 10.58 5.06
C CYS A 131 -17.06 11.69 4.77
N ILE A 132 -17.34 12.63 3.86
CA ILE A 132 -16.72 13.96 3.91
C ILE A 132 -17.75 15.06 3.59
N ASN A 133 -18.32 15.58 4.68
CA ASN A 133 -18.76 16.96 4.88
C ASN A 133 -20.10 17.43 4.25
N ARG A 134 -21.16 17.34 5.07
CA ARG A 134 -22.36 18.19 4.99
C ARG A 134 -22.16 19.41 5.91
N ASN A 135 -21.36 20.38 5.48
CA ASN A 135 -21.38 21.76 6.01
C ASN A 135 -21.16 22.72 4.84
N ASN A 136 -22.31 23.11 4.29
CA ASN A 136 -22.49 24.42 3.69
C ASN A 136 -22.26 25.46 4.80
N HIS A 137 -21.56 26.56 4.50
CA HIS A 137 -21.20 27.66 5.43
C HIS A 137 -20.28 27.31 6.61
N GLN A 138 -18.96 27.37 6.38
CA GLN A 138 -17.95 28.16 7.11
C GLN A 138 -16.54 27.62 6.75
N LYS A 139 -15.58 28.54 6.63
CA LYS A 139 -14.24 28.32 6.05
C LYS A 139 -13.51 27.14 6.72
N PRO A 140 -12.90 26.19 5.97
CA PRO A 140 -12.10 25.14 6.56
C PRO A 140 -10.74 25.70 6.99
N THR A 141 -10.59 26.04 8.27
CA THR A 141 -9.27 26.10 8.92
C THR A 141 -8.75 24.68 9.11
N PHE A 142 -8.23 24.10 8.03
CA PHE A 142 -7.46 22.87 8.13
C PHE A 142 -6.06 23.23 8.64
N HIS A 143 -5.76 22.83 9.87
CA HIS A 143 -4.40 22.91 10.39
C HIS A 143 -3.51 21.87 9.66
N PRO A 144 -2.30 22.26 9.19
CA PRO A 144 -1.37 21.34 8.55
C PRO A 144 -0.95 20.22 9.51
N LEU A 145 -0.62 19.04 8.99
CA LEU A 145 -0.24 17.82 9.72
C LEU A 145 0.81 18.04 10.84
N GLY A 146 1.64 19.08 10.71
CA GLY A 146 2.61 19.50 11.72
C GLY A 146 1.97 19.96 13.05
N ASN A 147 0.74 20.47 13.03
CA ASN A 147 0.06 21.01 14.22
C ASN A 147 -0.69 19.94 15.04
N PHE A 148 -0.89 18.73 14.51
CA PHE A 148 -1.51 17.62 15.24
C PHE A 148 -0.45 16.69 15.85
N LEU A 149 0.71 16.57 15.18
CA LEU A 149 1.87 15.85 15.72
C LEU A 149 2.59 16.68 16.79
N ASN A 150 2.61 18.01 16.71
CA ASN A 150 3.34 18.84 17.68
C ASN A 150 2.81 18.74 19.12
N PRO A 151 1.49 18.74 19.39
CA PRO A 151 0.99 18.59 20.76
C PRO A 151 1.21 17.18 21.32
N ALA A 152 1.02 16.14 20.51
CA ALA A 152 1.28 14.75 20.90
C ALA A 152 2.78 14.47 21.12
N LEU A 153 3.65 15.07 20.29
CA LEU A 153 5.11 15.05 20.46
C LEU A 153 5.59 15.95 21.61
N ALA A 154 4.87 17.04 21.92
CA ALA A 154 5.15 17.91 23.05
C ALA A 154 4.76 17.27 24.38
N LEU A 155 3.65 16.52 24.42
CA LEU A 155 3.23 15.74 25.60
C LEU A 155 4.13 14.52 25.87
N LEU A 156 4.79 13.98 24.84
CA LEU A 156 5.69 12.82 24.96
C LEU A 156 7.16 13.16 25.30
N GLY A 157 7.50 14.45 25.45
CA GLY A 157 8.79 14.89 25.96
C GLY A 157 9.99 14.58 25.04
N GLN A 158 11.01 15.44 25.11
CA GLN A 158 12.19 15.42 24.25
C GLN A 158 13.11 14.18 24.42
N GLY A 159 12.72 13.17 25.21
CA GLY A 159 13.52 11.98 25.52
C GLY A 159 13.46 10.86 24.47
N LEU A 160 12.33 10.68 23.77
CA LEU A 160 12.15 9.54 22.85
C LEU A 160 12.85 9.70 21.49
N LYS A 161 13.23 10.92 21.10
CA LYS A 161 13.95 11.16 19.84
C LYS A 161 15.40 10.66 19.87
N LYS A 162 15.98 10.47 21.07
CA LYS A 162 17.37 10.02 21.26
C LYS A 162 17.50 8.53 21.61
N SER A 163 16.37 7.82 21.81
CA SER A 163 16.38 6.40 22.15
C SER A 163 16.09 5.53 20.91
N PRO A 164 16.89 4.48 20.65
CA PRO A 164 16.64 3.51 19.57
C PRO A 164 15.25 2.86 19.65
N ILE A 165 14.71 2.74 20.87
CA ILE A 165 13.39 2.16 21.14
C ILE A 165 12.29 3.14 20.67
N GLY A 166 12.41 4.43 20.96
CA GLY A 166 11.40 5.44 20.57
C GLY A 166 11.26 5.63 19.05
N GLN A 167 12.36 5.49 18.30
CA GLN A 167 12.34 5.51 16.84
C GLN A 167 11.58 4.30 16.26
N ASN A 168 11.68 3.15 16.92
CA ASN A 168 10.99 1.93 16.52
C ASN A 168 9.46 2.04 16.66
N TRP A 169 8.97 2.77 17.66
CA TRP A 169 7.53 3.03 17.83
C TRP A 169 6.96 3.96 16.75
N ILE A 170 7.73 4.97 16.31
CA ILE A 170 7.36 5.85 15.18
C ILE A 170 7.24 5.03 13.89
N LEU A 171 8.16 4.09 13.66
CA LEU A 171 8.14 3.18 12.52
C LEU A 171 7.00 2.14 12.59
N LEU A 172 6.43 1.87 13.76
CA LEU A 172 5.26 0.99 13.92
C LEU A 172 3.93 1.73 13.74
N ILE A 173 3.86 3.01 14.11
CA ILE A 173 2.65 3.85 13.99
C ILE A 173 2.37 4.24 12.54
N ILE A 174 3.41 4.54 11.74
CA ILE A 174 3.28 4.93 10.32
C ILE A 174 2.58 3.84 9.48
N PRO A 175 2.94 2.54 9.56
CA PRO A 175 2.25 1.44 8.88
C PRO A 175 0.81 1.25 9.35
N ILE A 176 0.53 1.41 10.65
CA ILE A 176 -0.81 1.26 11.23
C ILE A 176 -1.74 2.36 10.68
N TYR A 177 -1.27 3.62 10.66
CA TYR A 177 -2.03 4.73 10.06
C TYR A 177 -2.20 4.58 8.55
N ALA A 178 -1.16 4.13 7.83
CA ALA A 178 -1.26 3.84 6.40
C ALA A 178 -2.27 2.73 6.11
N LYS A 179 -2.36 1.70 6.98
CA LYS A 179 -3.28 0.57 6.85
C LYS A 179 -4.73 0.93 7.19
N VAL A 180 -4.97 1.78 8.18
CA VAL A 180 -6.30 2.31 8.51
C VAL A 180 -6.79 3.30 7.44
N SER A 181 -5.90 4.09 6.84
CA SER A 181 -6.24 5.02 5.75
C SER A 181 -6.57 4.32 4.42
N GLN A 182 -6.07 3.10 4.19
CA GLN A 182 -6.39 2.28 3.02
C GLN A 182 -7.87 1.84 2.95
N ASN A 183 -8.65 2.10 4.00
CA ASN A 183 -10.07 1.75 4.06
C ASN A 183 -11.02 2.92 3.74
N ILE A 184 -10.52 4.06 3.25
CA ILE A 184 -11.37 5.27 3.18
C ILE A 184 -11.88 5.62 1.78
N ASN A 185 -11.25 5.24 0.66
CA ASN A 185 -11.88 5.36 -0.68
C ASN A 185 -11.12 4.53 -1.73
N GLY A 186 -11.83 3.91 -2.68
CA GLY A 186 -11.21 3.24 -3.83
C GLY A 186 -10.37 4.17 -4.73
N VAL A 187 -10.64 5.48 -4.70
CA VAL A 187 -9.82 6.50 -5.38
C VAL A 187 -8.51 6.76 -4.64
N HIS A 188 -8.49 6.75 -3.30
CA HIS A 188 -7.23 6.88 -2.55
C HIS A 188 -6.28 5.71 -2.85
N TYR A 189 -6.81 4.49 -2.88
CA TYR A 189 -6.04 3.32 -3.28
C TYR A 189 -5.48 3.46 -4.71
N LEU A 190 -6.29 3.95 -5.65
CA LEU A 190 -5.85 4.22 -7.02
C LEU A 190 -4.71 5.23 -7.07
N LEU A 191 -4.82 6.36 -6.38
CA LEU A 191 -3.79 7.39 -6.35
C LEU A 191 -2.46 6.85 -5.81
N THR A 192 -2.49 6.12 -4.69
CA THR A 192 -1.30 5.48 -4.13
C THR A 192 -0.65 4.52 -5.12
N LYS A 193 -1.45 3.74 -5.86
CA LYS A 193 -0.95 2.83 -6.91
C LYS A 193 -0.31 3.57 -8.08
N LEU A 194 -0.74 4.81 -8.36
CA LEU A 194 -0.15 5.70 -9.37
C LEU A 194 1.08 6.47 -8.85
N GLY A 195 1.56 6.18 -7.63
CA GLY A 195 2.66 6.92 -6.99
C GLY A 195 2.26 8.33 -6.53
N LEU A 196 0.96 8.66 -6.55
CA LEU A 196 0.44 9.92 -6.05
C LEU A 196 0.04 9.75 -4.59
N SER A 197 0.63 10.55 -3.72
CA SER A 197 0.11 10.67 -2.35
C SER A 197 -1.00 11.71 -2.33
N TRP A 198 -2.02 11.53 -1.48
CA TRP A 198 -3.06 12.54 -1.25
C TRP A 198 -2.53 13.83 -0.57
N ILE A 199 -1.22 13.88 -0.32
CA ILE A 199 -0.52 15.08 0.11
C ILE A 199 -0.71 16.12 -1.01
N SER A 200 -1.23 17.27 -0.62
CA SER A 200 -1.50 18.38 -1.52
C SER A 200 -0.32 18.67 -2.43
N ALA A 201 -0.51 18.58 -3.75
CA ALA A 201 0.17 19.51 -4.63
C ALA A 201 -0.13 20.92 -4.06
N ARG A 202 0.92 21.73 -3.84
CA ARG A 202 0.75 23.08 -3.27
C ARG A 202 -0.27 23.84 -4.13
N SER A 203 -1.28 24.40 -3.48
CA SER A 203 -2.33 25.18 -4.15
C SER A 203 -1.68 26.27 -5.00
N LYS A 204 -1.99 26.30 -6.31
CA LYS A 204 -1.58 27.39 -7.19
C LYS A 204 -2.44 28.61 -6.84
N HIS A 205 -1.84 29.70 -6.41
CA HIS A 205 -2.59 30.92 -6.13
C HIS A 205 -3.02 31.54 -7.47
N PRO A 206 -4.26 32.03 -7.64
CA PRO A 206 -4.72 32.58 -8.93
C PRO A 206 -3.91 33.81 -9.37
N LYS A 207 -3.35 34.58 -8.43
CA LYS A 207 -2.44 35.71 -8.70
C LYS A 207 -0.95 35.29 -8.79
N GLN A 208 -0.67 34.00 -8.96
CA GLN A 208 0.70 33.50 -9.00
C GLN A 208 1.34 33.79 -10.36
N ASP A 209 2.26 34.75 -10.39
CA ASP A 209 3.09 35.04 -11.55
C ASP A 209 4.43 34.28 -11.47
N LYS A 210 4.70 33.46 -12.49
CA LYS A 210 5.93 32.66 -12.59
C LYS A 210 7.15 33.53 -12.87
N GLU A 211 6.99 34.62 -13.61
CA GLU A 211 8.08 35.52 -13.97
C GLU A 211 8.51 36.33 -12.76
N ALA A 212 7.58 36.93 -12.02
CA ALA A 212 7.86 37.57 -10.74
C ALA A 212 8.55 36.63 -9.73
N GLN A 213 8.15 35.35 -9.67
CA GLN A 213 8.79 34.37 -8.80
C GLN A 213 10.23 34.02 -9.23
N ALA A 214 10.46 33.86 -10.53
CA ALA A 214 11.78 33.62 -11.08
C ALA A 214 12.70 34.84 -10.85
N LEU A 215 12.17 36.04 -11.01
CA LEU A 215 12.86 37.31 -10.78
C LEU A 215 13.23 37.45 -9.30
N TYR A 216 12.30 37.21 -8.38
CA TYR A 216 12.57 37.19 -6.93
C TYR A 216 13.69 36.20 -6.54
N LYS A 217 13.67 34.97 -7.08
CA LYS A 217 14.72 33.97 -6.82
C LYS A 217 16.09 34.37 -7.36
N LYS A 218 16.14 35.05 -8.51
CA LYS A 218 17.38 35.61 -9.08
C LYS A 218 17.91 36.78 -8.24
N LEU A 219 17.04 37.56 -7.61
CA LEU A 219 17.46 38.64 -6.71
C LEU A 219 18.07 38.11 -5.40
N GLN A 220 17.52 37.03 -4.83
CA GLN A 220 18.09 36.41 -3.62
C GLN A 220 19.49 35.81 -3.83
N THR A 221 19.76 35.22 -4.99
CA THR A 221 21.09 34.69 -5.31
C THR A 221 22.12 35.79 -5.57
N LYS A 222 21.70 36.98 -6.02
CA LYS A 222 22.58 38.14 -6.16
C LYS A 222 22.91 38.83 -4.83
N GLY A 223 21.97 38.85 -3.87
CA GLY A 223 22.16 39.45 -2.54
C GLY A 223 23.15 38.73 -1.62
N ASN A 224 23.46 37.45 -1.90
CA ASN A 224 24.40 36.66 -1.09
C ASN A 224 25.88 36.83 -1.50
N ARG A 225 26.18 37.73 -2.44
CA ARG A 225 27.57 38.15 -2.75
C ARG A 225 27.88 39.44 -1.98
N CYS A 226 27.97 39.36 -0.65
CA CYS A 226 28.50 40.46 0.15
C CYS A 226 30.02 40.57 -0.05
N LEU A 227 30.43 41.80 -0.32
CA LEU A 227 31.79 42.26 -0.55
C LEU A 227 32.66 42.04 0.70
N THR A 228 33.72 41.23 0.60
CA THR A 228 34.82 41.23 1.54
C THR A 228 35.90 42.19 1.04
N TYR A 229 35.86 43.46 1.47
CA TYR A 229 37.04 44.31 1.49
C TYR A 229 37.24 44.81 2.92
N GLY A 230 38.16 44.15 3.62
CA GLY A 230 38.72 44.68 4.85
C GLY A 230 39.79 45.69 4.50
N HIS A 231 39.68 46.92 5.01
CA HIS A 231 40.83 47.79 5.16
C HIS A 231 40.95 48.24 6.61
N ARG A 232 42.05 47.76 7.20
CA ARG A 232 42.63 48.07 8.50
C ARG A 232 43.07 49.54 8.49
N LEU A 233 42.57 50.36 9.42
CA LEU A 233 43.16 51.66 9.74
C LEU A 233 44.28 51.44 10.77
N LYS A 234 45.45 51.98 10.45
CA LYS A 234 46.56 52.19 11.38
C LYS A 234 46.26 53.43 12.23
#